data_AF-A0A971GJ89-F1
#
_entry.id   AF-A0A971GJ89-F1
#
_cell.length_a   1.000
_cell.length_b   1.000
_cell.length_c   1.000
_cell.angle_alpha   90.00
_cell.angle_beta   90.00
_cell.angle_gamma   90.00
#
_symmetry.space_group_name_H-M   'P 1'
#
loop_
_entity.id
_entity.type
_entity.pdbx_description
1 polymer ?
#
loop_
_entity_poly.entity_id
_entity_poly.type
_entity_poly.pdbx_seq_one_letter_code
_entity_poly.pdbx_strand_id
1 'polypeptide(L)'
;MHRYILSDARSGAKTLSVKTDNNEREIRIHSAYDPVKEAERSIAEFNPGRNSVIIVSGIGLAYHIDLLKKKFSALKLIAVENDPEITAICRNVNSSVLDNVHIIHDENDIQLIFDNFSMSGFTGISQYIHRPSYQINPAFYEKIISQVRQQISAKVSDLLTRFEFEERWMKNIFMNLKHIENSIP
;
A
#
# COMPACT_ATOMS: atom_id res chain seq x y z
N MET A 1 9.89 -24.30 0.04
CA MET A 1 9.11 -23.77 -1.08
C MET A 1 7.65 -23.71 -0.65
N HIS A 2 6.89 -22.70 -1.09
CA HIS A 2 5.45 -22.65 -0.87
C HIS A 2 4.77 -23.35 -2.05
N ARG A 3 3.74 -24.15 -1.77
CA ARG A 3 2.87 -24.69 -2.80
C ARG A 3 1.50 -24.06 -2.65
N TYR A 4 1.10 -23.26 -3.64
CA TYR A 4 -0.21 -22.65 -3.69
C TYR A 4 -1.23 -23.60 -4.35
N ILE A 5 -2.42 -23.66 -3.76
CA ILE A 5 -3.53 -24.50 -4.23
C ILE A 5 -4.71 -23.58 -4.49
N LEU A 6 -5.06 -23.44 -5.78
CA LEU A 6 -6.24 -22.74 -6.22
C LEU A 6 -7.40 -23.73 -6.35
N SER A 7 -8.55 -23.41 -5.74
CA SER A 7 -9.77 -24.23 -5.82
C SER A 7 -11.02 -23.35 -5.85
N ASP A 8 -12.19 -23.96 -5.93
CA ASP A 8 -13.49 -23.26 -5.89
C ASP A 8 -14.08 -23.33 -4.47
N ALA A 9 -14.53 -22.18 -3.97
CA ALA A 9 -15.30 -22.08 -2.74
C ALA A 9 -16.75 -22.57 -2.97
N ARG A 10 -17.49 -22.85 -1.89
CA ARG A 10 -18.92 -23.25 -2.00
C ARG A 10 -19.80 -22.19 -2.68
N SER A 11 -19.40 -20.93 -2.64
CA SER A 11 -20.02 -19.80 -3.34
C SER A 11 -19.76 -19.79 -4.85
N GLY A 12 -18.83 -20.60 -5.36
CA GLY A 12 -18.38 -20.59 -6.75
C GLY A 12 -17.22 -19.61 -7.03
N ALA A 13 -16.84 -18.77 -6.07
CA ALA A 13 -15.65 -17.92 -6.19
C ALA A 13 -14.36 -18.72 -5.98
N LYS A 14 -13.24 -18.29 -6.57
CA LYS A 14 -11.93 -18.92 -6.34
C LYS A 14 -11.45 -18.71 -4.90
N THR A 15 -10.79 -19.71 -4.35
CA THR A 15 -10.15 -19.64 -3.04
C THR A 15 -8.71 -20.15 -3.14
N LEU A 16 -7.86 -19.66 -2.24
CA LEU A 16 -6.43 -19.92 -2.25
C LEU A 16 -6.00 -20.50 -0.89
N SER A 17 -5.22 -21.56 -0.93
CA SER A 17 -4.51 -22.08 0.24
C SER A 17 -3.03 -22.30 -0.09
N VAL A 18 -2.21 -22.33 0.95
CA VAL A 18 -0.77 -22.53 0.85
C VAL A 18 -0.34 -23.70 1.73
N LYS A 19 0.55 -24.54 1.20
CA LYS A 19 1.27 -25.56 1.94
C LYS A 19 2.75 -25.20 1.97
N THR A 20 3.35 -25.19 3.16
CA THR A 20 4.79 -25.04 3.36
C THR A 20 5.45 -26.41 3.40
N ASP A 21 6.58 -26.62 2.70
CA ASP A 21 7.27 -27.93 2.69
C ASP A 21 7.58 -28.50 4.08
N ASN A 22 7.80 -27.64 5.08
CA ASN A 22 8.13 -28.05 6.45
C ASN A 22 6.90 -28.34 7.33
N ASN A 23 5.68 -28.10 6.85
CA ASN A 23 4.46 -28.20 7.64
C ASN A 23 3.35 -28.81 6.77
N GLU A 24 2.86 -30.00 7.12
CA GLU A 24 1.71 -30.62 6.42
C GLU A 24 0.41 -29.80 6.58
N ARG A 25 0.41 -28.78 7.44
CA ARG A 25 -0.74 -27.91 7.67
C ARG A 25 -0.94 -26.95 6.50
N GLU A 26 -2.06 -27.14 5.83
CA GLU A 26 -2.59 -26.22 4.83
C GLU A 26 -3.12 -24.95 5.52
N ILE A 27 -2.54 -23.80 5.16
CA ILE A 27 -3.00 -22.48 5.58
C ILE A 27 -3.96 -21.96 4.52
N ARG A 28 -5.19 -21.65 4.93
CA ARG A 28 -6.17 -21.04 4.03
C ARG A 28 -5.95 -19.54 3.97
N ILE A 29 -5.67 -19.03 2.78
CA ILE A 29 -5.53 -17.60 2.53
C ILE A 29 -6.92 -16.96 2.40
N HIS A 30 -7.90 -17.69 1.87
CA HIS A 30 -9.29 -17.27 1.79
C HIS A 30 -10.26 -18.35 2.30
N SER A 31 -11.48 -17.93 2.65
CA SER A 31 -12.57 -18.82 3.04
C SER A 31 -12.88 -19.84 1.94
N ALA A 32 -13.05 -21.10 2.36
CA ALA A 32 -13.54 -22.18 1.49
C ALA A 32 -15.06 -22.09 1.24
N TYR A 33 -15.77 -21.20 1.95
CA TYR A 33 -17.21 -21.01 1.81
C TYR A 33 -17.50 -19.84 0.88
N ASP A 34 -17.08 -18.65 1.26
CA ASP A 34 -17.39 -17.41 0.55
C ASP A 34 -16.29 -16.36 0.81
N PRO A 35 -15.26 -16.28 -0.05
CA PRO A 35 -14.14 -15.37 0.12
C PRO A 35 -14.53 -13.90 -0.11
N VAL A 36 -15.58 -13.65 -0.90
CA VAL A 36 -16.10 -12.30 -1.14
C VAL A 36 -16.79 -11.77 0.12
N LYS A 37 -17.70 -12.56 0.73
CA LYS A 37 -18.34 -12.17 2.00
C LYS A 37 -17.37 -12.03 3.15
N GLU A 38 -16.31 -12.84 3.18
CA GLU A 38 -15.23 -12.67 4.15
C GLU A 38 -14.58 -11.29 4.02
N ALA A 39 -14.23 -10.89 2.79
CA ALA A 39 -13.64 -9.59 2.51
C ALA A 39 -14.60 -8.43 2.85
N GLU A 40 -15.89 -8.57 2.53
CA GLU A 40 -16.93 -7.57 2.89
C GLU A 40 -17.00 -7.34 4.40
N ARG A 41 -17.02 -8.43 5.19
CA ARG A 41 -17.04 -8.34 6.66
C ARG A 41 -15.79 -7.66 7.18
N SER A 42 -14.62 -8.03 6.67
CA SER A 42 -13.35 -7.44 7.09
C SER A 42 -13.26 -5.95 6.75
N ILE A 43 -13.85 -5.51 5.63
CA ILE A 43 -13.82 -4.11 5.20
C ILE A 43 -14.90 -3.26 5.87
N ALA A 44 -16.01 -3.87 6.32
CA ALA A 44 -17.05 -3.17 7.07
C ALA A 44 -16.46 -2.53 8.34
N GLU A 45 -15.54 -3.21 9.02
CA GLU A 45 -14.87 -2.74 10.24
C GLU A 45 -13.69 -1.78 9.96
N PHE A 46 -13.18 -1.73 8.73
CA PHE A 46 -12.05 -0.90 8.39
C PHE A 46 -12.45 0.56 8.18
N ASN A 47 -11.77 1.47 8.89
CA ASN A 47 -11.91 2.91 8.76
C ASN A 47 -10.53 3.57 8.54
N PRO A 48 -10.26 4.14 7.36
CA PRO A 48 -8.99 4.82 7.09
C PRO A 48 -8.87 6.17 7.81
N GLY A 49 -9.95 6.69 8.42
CA GLY A 49 -9.97 7.98 9.09
C GLY A 49 -9.77 9.12 8.10
N ARG A 50 -8.84 10.03 8.42
CA ARG A 50 -8.47 11.16 7.56
C ARG A 50 -7.32 10.86 6.61
N ASN A 51 -6.83 9.63 6.56
CA ASN A 51 -5.65 9.26 5.79
C ASN A 51 -5.94 9.21 4.28
N SER A 52 -5.03 9.76 3.49
CA SER A 52 -5.10 9.81 2.03
C SER A 52 -4.65 8.51 1.35
N VAL A 53 -3.95 7.63 2.08
CA VAL A 53 -3.39 6.37 1.57
C VAL A 53 -3.84 5.19 2.43
N ILE A 54 -4.17 4.09 1.77
CA ILE A 54 -4.36 2.77 2.37
C ILE A 54 -3.22 1.87 1.90
N ILE A 55 -2.45 1.34 2.85
CA ILE A 55 -1.49 0.25 2.58
C ILE A 55 -2.14 -1.08 2.95
N VAL A 56 -2.16 -2.01 2.01
CA VAL A 56 -2.72 -3.35 2.17
C VAL A 56 -1.59 -4.35 2.41
N SER A 57 -1.54 -4.96 3.58
CA SER A 57 -0.62 -6.06 3.89
C SER A 57 -1.22 -7.39 3.44
N GLY A 58 -0.76 -7.90 2.31
CA GLY A 58 -1.18 -9.15 1.69
C GLY A 58 -2.24 -8.96 0.60
N ILE A 59 -1.99 -9.51 -0.58
CA ILE A 59 -2.88 -9.41 -1.74
C ILE A 59 -3.86 -10.59 -1.78
N GLY A 60 -3.36 -11.81 -1.57
CA GLY A 60 -4.16 -13.02 -1.77
C GLY A 60 -4.76 -13.08 -3.19
N LEU A 61 -6.10 -13.07 -3.30
CA LEU A 61 -6.83 -13.04 -4.58
C LEU A 61 -7.48 -11.67 -4.83
N ALA A 62 -7.08 -10.65 -4.06
CA ALA A 62 -7.49 -9.25 -4.19
C ALA A 62 -8.99 -8.94 -3.97
N TYR A 63 -9.79 -9.85 -3.39
CA TYR A 63 -11.20 -9.57 -3.05
C TYR A 63 -11.37 -8.33 -2.16
N HIS A 64 -10.51 -8.18 -1.15
CA HIS A 64 -10.53 -7.00 -0.30
C HIS A 64 -10.03 -5.75 -1.03
N ILE A 65 -9.06 -5.87 -1.94
CA ILE A 65 -8.55 -4.72 -2.70
C ILE A 65 -9.64 -4.16 -3.61
N ASP A 66 -10.40 -5.02 -4.29
CA ASP A 66 -11.54 -4.60 -5.13
C ASP A 66 -12.57 -3.81 -4.31
N LEU A 67 -12.95 -4.34 -3.14
CA LEU A 67 -13.90 -3.68 -2.24
C LEU A 67 -13.34 -2.38 -1.65
N LEU A 68 -12.04 -2.31 -1.34
CA LEU A 68 -11.38 -1.08 -0.90
C LEU A 68 -11.38 -0.01 -2.01
N LYS A 69 -11.09 -0.38 -3.26
CA LYS A 69 -11.16 0.52 -4.42
C LYS A 69 -12.56 1.10 -4.59
N LYS A 70 -13.60 0.27 -4.41
CA LYS A 70 -15.00 0.69 -4.51
C LYS A 70 -15.43 1.59 -3.36
N LYS A 71 -15.08 1.23 -2.11
CA LYS A 71 -15.48 1.97 -0.90
C LYS A 71 -14.71 3.27 -0.69
N PHE A 72 -13.44 3.30 -1.10
CA PHE A 72 -12.51 4.40 -0.85
C PHE A 72 -11.83 4.87 -2.14
N SER A 73 -12.61 5.11 -3.20
CA SER A 73 -12.11 5.44 -4.54
C SER A 73 -11.23 6.69 -4.63
N ALA A 74 -11.35 7.62 -3.67
CA ALA A 74 -10.52 8.82 -3.59
C ALA A 74 -9.14 8.58 -2.94
N LEU A 75 -8.94 7.43 -2.28
CA LEU A 75 -7.71 7.12 -1.56
C LEU A 75 -6.75 6.34 -2.45
N LYS A 76 -5.45 6.64 -2.33
CA LYS A 76 -4.41 5.87 -3.03
C LYS A 76 -4.25 4.51 -2.34
N LEU A 77 -4.13 3.45 -3.13
CA LEU A 77 -3.92 2.09 -2.65
C LEU A 77 -2.52 1.60 -3.00
N ILE A 78 -1.82 1.11 -2.00
CA ILE A 78 -0.52 0.43 -2.14
C ILE A 78 -0.68 -0.95 -1.52
N ALA A 79 -0.38 -2.00 -2.27
CA ALA A 79 -0.38 -3.36 -1.77
C ALA A 79 1.04 -3.84 -1.49
N VAL A 80 1.21 -4.63 -0.45
CA VAL A 80 2.47 -5.27 -0.08
C VAL A 80 2.23 -6.78 -0.16
N GLU A 81 3.09 -7.51 -0.85
CA GLU A 81 3.00 -8.97 -0.96
C GLU A 81 4.40 -9.59 -1.02
N ASN A 82 4.68 -10.51 -0.11
CA ASN A 82 6.00 -11.13 0.02
C ASN A 82 6.33 -12.06 -1.14
N ASP A 83 5.33 -12.78 -1.64
CA ASP A 83 5.54 -13.82 -2.66
C ASP A 83 5.01 -13.35 -4.03
N PRO A 84 5.89 -13.11 -5.02
CA PRO A 84 5.49 -12.76 -6.38
C PRO A 84 4.54 -13.79 -7.02
N GLU A 85 4.61 -15.07 -6.60
CA GLU A 85 3.72 -16.12 -7.10
C GLU A 85 2.26 -15.85 -6.73
N ILE A 86 1.98 -15.33 -5.53
CA ILE A 86 0.61 -14.92 -5.13
C ILE A 86 0.10 -13.83 -6.06
N THR A 87 0.95 -12.87 -6.41
CA THR A 87 0.58 -11.79 -7.33
C THR A 87 0.32 -12.30 -8.73
N ALA A 88 1.12 -13.26 -9.23
CA ALA A 88 0.89 -13.91 -10.50
C ALA A 88 -0.44 -14.70 -10.52
N ILE A 89 -0.71 -15.48 -9.47
CA ILE A 89 -1.97 -16.21 -9.29
C ILE A 89 -3.15 -15.24 -9.27
N CYS A 90 -3.03 -14.15 -8.51
CA CYS A 90 -4.07 -13.12 -8.43
C CYS A 90 -4.33 -12.48 -9.79
N ARG A 91 -3.28 -12.16 -10.57
CA ARG A 91 -3.44 -11.63 -11.93
C ARG A 91 -4.18 -12.59 -12.85
N ASN A 92 -3.99 -13.89 -12.71
CA ASN A 92 -4.72 -14.89 -13.52
C ASN A 92 -6.21 -15.00 -13.15
N VAL A 93 -6.57 -14.73 -11.89
CA VAL A 93 -7.95 -14.83 -11.40
C VAL A 93 -8.71 -13.52 -11.51
N ASN A 94 -8.08 -12.41 -11.13
CA ASN A 94 -8.66 -11.08 -10.97
C ASN A 94 -7.71 -9.98 -11.52
N SER A 95 -7.28 -10.11 -12.78
CA SER A 95 -6.34 -9.19 -13.43
C SER A 95 -6.72 -7.72 -13.25
N SER A 96 -7.98 -7.38 -13.51
CA SER A 96 -8.50 -6.00 -13.50
C SER A 96 -8.46 -5.34 -12.12
N VAL A 97 -8.45 -6.13 -11.04
CA VAL A 97 -8.45 -5.58 -9.68
C VAL A 97 -7.09 -4.95 -9.36
N LEU A 98 -6.01 -5.56 -9.85
CA LEU A 98 -4.64 -5.09 -9.62
C LEU A 98 -4.25 -3.95 -10.57
N ASP A 99 -5.08 -3.62 -11.55
CA ASP A 99 -4.86 -2.45 -12.41
C ASP A 99 -4.83 -1.17 -11.55
N ASN A 100 -3.79 -0.37 -11.75
CA ASN A 100 -3.52 0.87 -10.99
C ASN A 100 -3.30 0.66 -9.49
N VAL A 101 -2.94 -0.55 -9.04
CA VAL A 101 -2.48 -0.82 -7.68
C VAL A 101 -0.96 -0.94 -7.70
N HIS A 102 -0.27 -0.12 -6.92
CA HIS A 102 1.16 -0.26 -6.73
C HIS A 102 1.43 -1.44 -5.80
N ILE A 103 2.23 -2.40 -6.25
CA ILE A 103 2.57 -3.61 -5.48
C ILE A 103 4.03 -3.53 -5.05
N ILE A 104 4.29 -3.78 -3.77
CA ILE A 104 5.62 -3.83 -3.17
C ILE A 104 5.93 -5.28 -2.82
N HIS A 105 6.95 -5.83 -3.46
CA HIS A 105 7.53 -7.13 -3.15
C HIS A 105 8.80 -7.01 -2.32
N ASP A 106 9.56 -5.95 -2.52
CA ASP A 106 10.80 -5.72 -1.78
C ASP A 106 11.09 -4.22 -1.57
N GLU A 107 12.28 -3.93 -1.06
CA GLU A 107 12.71 -2.57 -0.75
C GLU A 107 12.93 -1.71 -2.00
N ASN A 108 13.26 -2.31 -3.15
CA ASN A 108 13.50 -1.59 -4.40
C ASN A 108 12.18 -1.01 -4.94
N ASP A 109 11.08 -1.76 -4.80
CA ASP A 109 9.75 -1.30 -5.19
C ASP A 109 9.30 -0.09 -4.37
N ILE A 110 9.73 0.01 -3.10
CA ILE A 110 9.46 1.17 -2.25
C ILE A 110 10.02 2.41 -2.93
N GLN A 111 11.30 2.41 -3.30
CA GLN A 111 11.94 3.59 -3.88
C GLN A 111 11.22 4.06 -5.15
N LEU A 112 10.89 3.13 -6.05
CA LEU A 112 10.20 3.43 -7.31
C LEU A 112 8.81 4.06 -7.09
N ILE A 113 8.04 3.51 -6.16
CA ILE A 113 6.71 4.05 -5.84
C ILE A 113 6.85 5.44 -5.23
N PHE A 114 7.81 5.60 -4.32
CA PHE A 114 8.03 6.85 -3.61
C PHE A 114 8.48 7.98 -4.51
N ASP A 115 9.34 7.72 -5.50
CA ASP A 115 9.80 8.73 -6.44
C ASP A 115 8.64 9.29 -7.27
N ASN A 116 7.64 8.47 -7.56
CA ASN A 116 6.41 8.86 -8.26
C ASN A 116 5.27 9.29 -7.30
N PHE A 117 5.48 9.19 -5.99
CA PHE A 117 4.45 9.47 -5.00
C PHE A 117 4.28 10.99 -4.81
N SER A 118 3.20 11.53 -5.36
CA SER A 118 2.82 12.93 -5.10
C SER A 118 2.38 13.11 -3.64
N MET A 119 3.07 14.02 -2.95
CA MET A 119 2.76 14.45 -1.58
C MET A 119 1.61 15.48 -1.53
N SER A 120 1.13 15.95 -2.69
CA SER A 120 -0.02 16.85 -2.75
C SER A 120 -1.26 16.16 -2.17
N GLY A 121 -1.90 16.81 -1.19
CA GLY A 121 -3.07 16.26 -0.49
C GLY A 121 -2.77 15.04 0.39
N PHE A 122 -1.49 14.75 0.67
CA PHE A 122 -1.12 13.69 1.59
C PHE A 122 -1.43 14.07 3.04
N THR A 123 -2.20 13.24 3.73
CA THR A 123 -2.60 13.44 5.13
C THR A 123 -2.12 12.34 6.06
N GLY A 124 -1.80 11.17 5.52
CA GLY A 124 -1.33 10.03 6.30
C GLY A 124 -1.60 8.68 5.65
N ILE A 125 -1.25 7.63 6.39
CA ILE A 125 -1.38 6.24 5.97
C ILE A 125 -2.27 5.49 6.96
N SER A 126 -3.23 4.75 6.42
CA SER A 126 -3.94 3.69 7.12
C SER A 126 -3.44 2.33 6.63
N GLN A 127 -3.31 1.36 7.54
CA GLN A 127 -2.90 0.01 7.19
C GLN A 127 -4.10 -0.93 7.27
N TYR A 128 -4.41 -1.60 6.17
CA TYR A 128 -5.33 -2.72 6.12
C TYR A 128 -4.53 -4.02 6.17
N ILE A 129 -4.85 -4.92 7.10
CA ILE A 129 -4.14 -6.19 7.28
C ILE A 129 -5.03 -7.33 6.80
N HIS A 130 -4.65 -7.97 5.69
CA HIS A 130 -5.22 -9.25 5.31
C HIS A 130 -4.61 -10.35 6.18
N ARG A 131 -5.24 -10.63 7.32
CA ARG A 131 -4.68 -11.50 8.38
C ARG A 131 -4.12 -12.83 7.88
N PRO A 132 -4.81 -13.60 7.01
CA PRO A 132 -4.27 -14.87 6.53
C PRO A 132 -2.96 -14.74 5.76
N SER A 133 -2.85 -13.73 4.89
CA SER A 133 -1.61 -13.44 4.16
C SER A 133 -0.52 -12.90 5.09
N TYR A 134 -0.88 -12.02 6.03
CA TYR A 134 0.06 -11.42 6.98
C TYR A 134 0.76 -12.48 7.83
N GLN A 135 0.02 -13.49 8.29
CA GLN A 135 0.53 -14.55 9.17
C GLN A 135 1.56 -15.48 8.50
N ILE A 136 1.62 -15.52 7.17
CA ILE A 136 2.62 -16.33 6.45
C ILE A 136 4.03 -15.78 6.69
N ASN A 137 4.18 -14.45 6.71
CA ASN A 137 5.47 -13.81 6.96
C ASN A 137 5.32 -12.42 7.63
N PRO A 138 4.96 -12.37 8.93
CA PRO A 138 4.76 -11.10 9.64
C PRO A 138 5.98 -10.18 9.61
N ALA A 139 7.18 -10.76 9.78
CA ALA A 139 8.44 -10.02 9.83
C ALA A 139 8.70 -9.24 8.53
N PHE A 140 8.36 -9.81 7.37
CA PHE A 140 8.44 -9.11 6.10
C PHE A 140 7.51 -7.90 6.06
N TYR A 141 6.23 -8.09 6.41
CA TYR A 141 5.26 -6.99 6.37
C TYR A 141 5.63 -5.88 7.35
N GLU A 142 6.05 -6.21 8.56
CA GLU A 142 6.49 -5.23 9.56
C GLU A 142 7.69 -4.43 9.06
N LYS A 143 8.68 -5.11 8.45
CA LYS A 143 9.85 -4.47 7.87
C LYS A 143 9.47 -3.49 6.75
N ILE A 144 8.71 -3.93 5.76
CA ILE A 144 8.31 -3.10 4.62
C ILE A 144 7.45 -1.91 5.08
N ILE A 145 6.48 -2.13 5.98
CA ILE A 145 5.63 -1.05 6.49
C ILE A 145 6.44 -0.03 7.29
N SER A 146 7.41 -0.48 8.08
CA SER A 146 8.33 0.41 8.81
C SER A 146 9.14 1.28 7.83
N GLN A 147 9.70 0.68 6.79
CA GLN A 147 10.47 1.40 5.77
C GLN A 147 9.62 2.42 5.00
N VAL A 148 8.40 2.04 4.59
CA VAL A 148 7.45 2.96 3.95
C VAL A 148 7.13 4.15 4.86
N ARG A 149 6.87 3.91 6.15
CA ARG A 149 6.63 5.00 7.11
C ARG A 149 7.85 5.92 7.27
N GLN A 150 9.05 5.34 7.32
CA GLN A 150 10.30 6.10 7.42
C GLN A 150 10.52 7.00 6.20
N GLN A 151 10.32 6.47 4.99
CA GLN A 151 10.46 7.23 3.74
C GLN A 151 9.45 8.38 3.65
N ILE A 152 8.20 8.17 4.09
CA ILE A 152 7.19 9.25 4.14
C ILE A 152 7.62 10.31 5.13
N SER A 153 8.07 9.91 6.32
CA SER A 153 8.53 10.86 7.34
C SER A 153 9.68 11.74 6.83
N ALA A 154 10.65 11.13 6.15
CA ALA A 154 11.76 11.86 5.52
C ALA A 154 11.26 12.85 4.47
N LYS A 155 10.38 12.43 3.54
CA LYS A 155 9.80 13.34 2.53
C LYS A 155 8.99 14.49 3.14
N VAL A 156 8.22 14.24 4.19
CA VAL A 156 7.48 15.29 4.89
C VAL A 156 8.44 16.31 5.50
N SER A 157 9.50 15.84 6.17
CA SER A 157 10.53 16.71 6.75
C SER A 157 11.24 17.57 5.70
N ASP A 158 11.60 16.98 4.57
CA ASP A 158 12.24 17.70 3.46
C ASP A 158 11.33 18.77 2.86
N LEU A 159 10.03 18.46 2.71
CA LEU A 159 9.03 19.42 2.22
C LEU A 159 8.87 20.61 3.17
N LEU A 160 8.71 20.35 4.48
CA LEU A 160 8.58 21.41 5.49
C LEU A 160 9.83 22.30 5.51
N THR A 161 11.01 21.69 5.42
CA THR A 161 12.28 22.44 5.35
C THR A 161 12.34 23.34 4.12
N ARG A 162 11.92 22.84 2.95
CA ARG A 162 11.86 23.65 1.71
C ARG A 162 10.88 24.80 1.82
N PHE A 163 9.67 24.57 2.34
CA PHE A 163 8.67 25.63 2.54
C PHE A 163 9.19 26.75 3.45
N GLU A 164 9.83 26.41 4.58
CA GLU A 164 10.43 27.39 5.49
C GLU A 164 11.53 28.21 4.80
N PHE A 165 12.39 27.58 4.00
CA PHE A 165 13.38 28.30 3.22
C PHE A 165 12.75 29.16 2.13
N GLU A 166 11.76 28.66 1.38
CA GLU A 166 11.05 29.43 0.36
C GLU A 166 10.41 30.70 0.94
N GLU A 167 9.77 30.61 2.10
CA GLU A 167 9.19 31.78 2.78
C GLU A 167 10.28 32.81 3.14
N ARG A 168 11.40 32.34 3.71
CA ARG A 168 12.55 33.19 4.04
C ARG A 168 13.16 33.83 2.80
N TRP A 169 13.31 33.07 1.71
CA TRP A 169 13.83 33.54 0.43
C TRP A 169 12.91 34.59 -0.19
N MET A 170 11.60 34.35 -0.25
CA MET A 170 10.62 35.35 -0.70
C MET A 170 10.69 36.62 0.14
N LYS A 171 10.69 36.49 1.46
CA LYS A 171 10.83 37.63 2.37
C LYS A 171 12.12 38.40 2.11
N ASN A 172 13.24 37.71 1.93
CA ASN A 172 14.52 38.34 1.61
C ASN A 172 14.51 39.04 0.26
N ILE A 173 13.89 38.45 -0.77
CA ILE A 173 13.73 39.08 -2.09
C ILE A 173 12.91 40.38 -1.94
N PHE A 174 11.76 40.34 -1.25
CA PHE A 174 10.94 41.53 -0.99
C PHE A 174 11.67 42.59 -0.14
N MET A 175 12.45 42.17 0.86
CA MET A 175 13.26 43.10 1.65
C MET A 175 14.43 43.70 0.87
N ASN A 176 14.99 42.99 -0.11
CA ASN A 176 16.08 43.48 -0.94
C ASN A 176 15.58 44.25 -2.17
N LEU A 177 14.32 44.08 -2.57
CA LEU A 177 13.69 44.80 -3.68
C LEU A 177 13.78 46.33 -3.52
N LYS A 178 13.61 46.85 -2.30
CA LYS A 178 13.81 48.28 -1.98
C LYS A 178 15.25 48.77 -2.11
N HIS A 179 16.23 47.87 -2.24
CA HIS A 179 17.64 48.20 -2.40
C HIS A 179 18.12 48.03 -3.86
N ILE A 180 17.26 47.54 -4.76
CA ILE A 180 17.59 47.35 -6.19
C ILE A 180 17.93 48.68 -6.88
N GLU A 181 17.25 49.77 -6.54
CA GLU A 181 17.51 51.10 -7.13
C GLU A 181 18.90 51.66 -6.77
N ASN A 182 19.50 51.22 -5.67
CA ASN A 182 20.84 51.63 -5.21
C ASN A 182 21.94 50.62 -5.58
N SER A 183 21.59 49.55 -6.31
CA SER A 183 22.52 48.51 -6.72
C SER A 183 23.08 48.84 -8.12
N ILE A 184 24.16 49.61 -8.17
CA ILE A 184 24.92 49.86 -9.42
C ILE A 184 25.93 48.71 -9.58
N PRO A 185 26.14 48.15 -10.80
CA PRO A 185 27.16 47.13 -11.08
C PRO A 185 28.60 47.59 -10.82
#